data_AF-A0A7W4E7X3-F1
#
_entry.id   AF-A0A7W4E7X3-F1
#
_cell.length_a   1.000
_cell.length_b   1.000
_cell.length_c   1.000
_cell.angle_alpha   90.00
_cell.angle_beta   90.00
_cell.angle_gamma   90.00
#
_symmetry.space_group_name_H-M   'P 1'
#
loop_
_entity.id
_entity.type
_entity.pdbx_description
1 polymer ?
#
loop_
_entity_poly.entity_id
_entity_poly.type
_entity_poly.pdbx_seq_one_letter_code
_entity_poly.pdbx_strand_id
1 'polypeptide(L)'
;MRTIIYNSIMKKHKINYGFTIIEVVLVLAIAGLIFLMIFLGLPALQRNQRNTARKQDYSVIASAIQTYKANNKGEFPTFEKVGERTGNISPIGKGVLAQYLKETNIIDGYIIEHKGSFHWGDYVGDGPNGRHSFTPMTNYSNGSEKSYENIAFIMIGAKCTNKNNEKWGGLIPEEKEGSVAIFGYLEGLGDSRYSRGANYCQDF
;
A
#
# COMPACT_ATOMS: atom_id res chain seq x y z
N MET A 1 -70.86 -68.47 -19.11
CA MET A 1 -69.59 -68.78 -19.81
C MET A 1 -68.64 -67.60 -19.59
N ARG A 2 -67.42 -67.92 -19.16
CA ARG A 2 -66.33 -67.14 -18.56
C ARG A 2 -66.16 -65.64 -18.91
N THR A 3 -65.96 -64.88 -17.82
CA THR A 3 -65.30 -63.57 -17.67
C THR A 3 -63.84 -63.58 -18.14
N ILE A 4 -63.37 -62.53 -18.82
CA ILE A 4 -61.96 -62.09 -18.75
C ILE A 4 -61.91 -60.56 -18.73
N ILE A 5 -61.57 -60.01 -17.56
CA ILE A 5 -61.17 -58.62 -17.35
C ILE A 5 -59.69 -58.52 -17.74
N TYR A 6 -59.35 -57.78 -18.79
CA TYR A 6 -57.95 -57.47 -19.10
C TYR A 6 -57.48 -56.31 -18.21
N ASN A 7 -56.68 -56.65 -17.20
CA ASN A 7 -55.99 -55.67 -16.37
C ASN A 7 -54.69 -55.27 -17.08
N SER A 8 -54.69 -54.13 -17.79
CA SER A 8 -53.47 -53.62 -18.40
C SER A 8 -52.64 -52.89 -17.34
N ILE A 9 -51.68 -53.60 -16.75
CA ILE A 9 -50.67 -53.01 -15.88
C ILE A 9 -49.73 -52.18 -16.76
N MET A 10 -49.98 -50.86 -16.82
CA MET A 10 -49.06 -49.88 -17.39
C MET A 10 -47.76 -49.86 -16.57
N LYS A 11 -46.75 -50.65 -16.97
CA LYS A 11 -45.38 -50.52 -16.45
C LYS A 11 -44.82 -49.15 -16.86
N LYS A 12 -44.84 -48.20 -15.92
CA LYS A 12 -44.18 -46.90 -16.04
C LYS A 12 -42.67 -47.12 -16.16
N HIS A 13 -42.12 -47.06 -17.37
CA HIS A 13 -40.66 -47.01 -17.56
C HIS A 13 -40.15 -45.69 -16.96
N LYS A 14 -39.49 -45.76 -15.80
CA LYS A 14 -38.70 -44.64 -15.30
C LYS A 14 -37.44 -44.56 -16.17
N ILE A 15 -37.41 -43.59 -17.08
CA ILE A 15 -36.18 -43.21 -17.77
C ILE A 15 -35.31 -42.51 -16.73
N ASN A 16 -34.36 -43.24 -16.16
CA ASN A 16 -33.33 -42.62 -15.33
C ASN A 16 -32.33 -41.96 -16.28
N TYR A 17 -32.48 -40.65 -16.48
CA TYR A 17 -31.47 -39.84 -17.13
C TYR A 17 -30.23 -39.80 -16.23
N GLY A 18 -29.29 -40.71 -16.47
CA GLY A 18 -27.98 -40.69 -15.83
C GLY A 18 -27.13 -39.61 -16.48
N PHE A 19 -26.54 -38.73 -15.67
CA PHE A 19 -25.57 -37.73 -16.12
C PHE A 19 -24.34 -38.47 -16.69
N THR A 20 -23.96 -38.19 -17.94
CA THR A 20 -22.91 -38.97 -18.61
C THR A 20 -21.52 -38.55 -18.12
N ILE A 21 -20.57 -39.48 -18.00
CA ILE A 21 -19.18 -39.18 -17.58
C ILE A 21 -18.55 -38.08 -18.47
N ILE A 22 -18.83 -38.09 -19.77
CA ILE A 22 -18.35 -37.04 -20.70
C ILE A 22 -18.89 -35.65 -20.33
N GLU A 23 -20.14 -35.57 -19.88
CA GLU A 23 -20.78 -34.33 -19.46
C GLU A 23 -20.12 -33.78 -18.18
N VAL A 24 -19.81 -34.66 -17.22
CA VAL A 24 -19.03 -34.30 -16.02
C VAL A 24 -17.66 -33.76 -16.40
N VAL A 25 -16.93 -34.45 -17.28
CA VAL A 25 -15.56 -34.08 -17.64
C VAL A 25 -15.52 -32.73 -18.36
N LEU A 26 -16.48 -32.46 -19.26
CA LEU A 26 -16.57 -31.16 -19.93
C LEU A 26 -16.85 -30.01 -18.94
N VAL A 27 -17.74 -30.22 -17.98
CA VAL A 27 -18.03 -29.22 -16.93
C VAL A 27 -16.81 -28.98 -16.05
N LEU A 28 -16.11 -30.05 -15.64
CA LEU A 28 -14.89 -29.92 -14.83
C LEU A 28 -13.76 -29.21 -15.58
N ALA A 29 -13.63 -29.43 -16.89
CA ALA A 29 -12.63 -28.73 -17.71
C ALA A 29 -12.89 -27.21 -17.77
N ILE A 30 -14.14 -26.79 -18.00
CA ILE A 30 -14.50 -25.36 -18.02
C ILE A 30 -14.38 -24.75 -16.63
N ALA A 31 -14.87 -25.44 -15.59
CA ALA A 31 -14.76 -24.98 -14.20
C ALA A 31 -13.28 -24.82 -13.78
N GLY A 32 -12.41 -25.77 -14.14
CA GLY A 32 -10.98 -25.69 -13.89
C GLY A 32 -10.31 -24.47 -14.57
N LEU A 33 -10.70 -24.17 -15.81
CA LEU A 33 -10.20 -23.01 -16.54
C LEU A 33 -10.64 -21.68 -15.92
N ILE A 34 -11.91 -21.59 -15.49
CA ILE A 34 -12.44 -20.40 -14.79
C ILE A 34 -11.74 -20.23 -13.44
N PHE A 35 -11.58 -21.30 -12.67
CA PHE A 35 -10.89 -21.25 -11.38
C PHE A 35 -9.44 -20.77 -11.52
N LEU A 36 -8.73 -21.18 -12.57
CA LEU A 36 -7.38 -20.69 -12.85
C LEU A 36 -7.37 -19.16 -13.02
N MET A 37 -8.27 -18.60 -13.82
CA MET A 37 -8.33 -17.14 -14.03
C MET A 37 -8.69 -16.39 -12.73
N ILE A 38 -9.62 -16.92 -11.94
CA ILE A 38 -10.04 -16.32 -10.68
C ILE A 38 -8.90 -16.31 -9.65
N PHE A 39 -8.19 -17.43 -9.50
CA PHE A 39 -7.10 -17.53 -8.53
C PHE A 39 -5.90 -16.65 -8.87
N LEU A 40 -5.68 -16.35 -10.14
CA LEU A 40 -4.66 -15.37 -10.55
C LEU A 40 -5.17 -13.93 -10.43
N GLY A 41 -6.43 -13.67 -10.77
CA GLY A 41 -7.00 -12.32 -10.85
C GLY A 41 -7.39 -11.70 -9.51
N LEU A 42 -8.05 -12.46 -8.62
CA LEU A 42 -8.50 -11.97 -7.31
C LEU A 42 -7.38 -11.40 -6.43
N PRO A 43 -6.22 -12.06 -6.23
CA PRO A 43 -5.17 -11.51 -5.38
C PRO A 43 -4.60 -10.20 -5.94
N ALA A 44 -4.50 -10.07 -7.27
CA ALA A 44 -4.05 -8.84 -7.91
C ALA A 44 -5.06 -7.69 -7.73
N LEU A 45 -6.36 -7.96 -7.86
CA LEU A 45 -7.41 -6.97 -7.64
C LEU A 45 -7.43 -6.45 -6.20
N GLN A 46 -7.27 -7.35 -5.21
CA GLN A 46 -7.19 -6.96 -3.81
C GLN A 46 -6.00 -6.04 -3.52
N ARG A 47 -4.83 -6.30 -4.12
CA ARG A 47 -3.66 -5.40 -4.02
C ARG A 47 -3.95 -4.02 -4.62
N ASN A 48 -4.60 -3.96 -5.78
CA ASN A 48 -4.94 -2.70 -6.44
C ASN A 48 -5.93 -1.87 -5.62
N GLN A 49 -6.91 -2.50 -4.97
CA GLN A 49 -7.83 -1.81 -4.06
C GLN A 49 -7.10 -1.24 -2.85
N ARG A 50 -6.22 -2.01 -2.20
CA ARG A 50 -5.39 -1.52 -1.08
C ARG A 50 -4.49 -0.37 -1.49
N ASN A 51 -3.82 -0.47 -2.65
CA ASN A 51 -2.99 0.61 -3.17
C ASN A 51 -3.79 1.87 -3.50
N THR A 52 -5.03 1.73 -3.95
CA THR A 52 -5.93 2.87 -4.19
C THR A 52 -6.32 3.55 -2.88
N ALA A 53 -6.66 2.77 -1.85
CA ALA A 53 -6.92 3.29 -0.51
C ALA A 53 -5.70 4.06 0.03
N ARG A 54 -4.50 3.47 0.01
CA ARG A 54 -3.26 4.14 0.45
C ARG A 54 -3.02 5.49 -0.23
N LYS A 55 -3.25 5.58 -1.54
CA LYS A 55 -3.12 6.86 -2.27
C LYS A 55 -4.12 7.91 -1.82
N GLN A 56 -5.35 7.50 -1.51
CA GLN A 56 -6.36 8.40 -0.95
C GLN A 56 -5.90 8.92 0.42
N ASP A 57 -5.26 8.09 1.23
CA ASP A 57 -4.76 8.49 2.55
C ASP A 57 -3.66 9.52 2.47
N TYR A 58 -2.68 9.30 1.58
CA TYR A 58 -1.63 10.28 1.32
C TYR A 58 -2.22 11.61 0.83
N SER A 59 -3.32 11.57 0.06
CA SER A 59 -4.03 12.79 -0.36
C SER A 59 -4.74 13.50 0.81
N VAL A 60 -5.28 12.75 1.77
CA VAL A 60 -5.86 13.31 3.01
C VAL A 60 -4.77 13.98 3.85
N ILE A 61 -3.61 13.34 4.00
CA ILE A 61 -2.46 13.94 4.70
C ILE A 61 -1.99 15.22 3.99
N ALA A 62 -1.90 15.20 2.65
CA ALA A 62 -1.55 16.38 1.88
C ALA A 62 -2.53 17.53 2.14
N SER A 63 -3.82 17.25 2.16
CA SER A 63 -4.86 18.24 2.50
C SER A 63 -4.72 18.77 3.93
N ALA A 64 -4.43 17.90 4.90
CA ALA A 64 -4.18 18.30 6.28
C ALA A 64 -2.96 19.23 6.42
N ILE A 65 -1.87 18.94 5.69
CA ILE A 65 -0.68 19.80 5.69
C ILE A 65 -0.97 21.16 5.05
N GLN A 66 -1.73 21.20 3.95
CA GLN A 66 -2.13 22.46 3.32
C GLN A 66 -3.05 23.29 4.21
N THR A 67 -3.96 22.63 4.92
CA THR A 67 -4.85 23.29 5.90
C THR A 67 -4.03 23.83 7.09
N TYR A 68 -3.07 23.05 7.58
CA TYR A 68 -2.12 23.54 8.59
C TYR A 68 -1.39 24.79 8.08
N LYS A 69 -0.85 24.76 6.86
CA LYS A 69 -0.14 25.87 6.23
C LYS A 69 -1.00 27.13 6.17
N ALA A 70 -2.24 27.00 5.71
CA ALA A 70 -3.19 28.11 5.64
C ALA A 70 -3.45 28.73 7.03
N ASN A 71 -3.58 27.89 8.06
CA ASN A 71 -3.85 28.33 9.43
C ASN A 71 -2.59 28.84 10.18
N ASN A 72 -1.40 28.52 9.70
CA ASN A 72 -0.12 28.86 10.34
C ASN A 72 0.70 29.83 9.49
N LYS A 73 0.06 30.88 8.96
CA LYS A 73 0.71 31.99 8.25
C LYS A 73 1.56 31.56 7.03
N GLY A 74 1.19 30.46 6.38
CA GLY A 74 1.92 29.95 5.22
C GLY A 74 3.13 29.07 5.58
N GLU A 75 3.38 28.81 6.86
CA GLU A 75 4.47 27.96 7.32
C GLU A 75 4.05 26.49 7.35
N PHE A 76 4.95 25.62 6.88
CA PHE A 76 4.81 24.19 7.08
C PHE A 76 5.08 23.81 8.54
N PRO A 77 4.63 22.62 8.98
CA PRO A 77 5.05 22.09 10.27
C PRO A 77 6.59 22.08 10.36
N THR A 78 7.19 22.40 11.50
CA THR A 78 8.66 22.33 11.73
C THR A 78 8.95 21.57 13.01
N PHE A 79 10.11 20.93 13.12
CA PHE A 79 10.49 20.10 14.28
C PHE A 79 10.39 20.80 15.62
N GLU A 80 10.75 22.08 15.70
CA GLU A 80 10.62 22.88 16.93
C GLU A 80 9.17 22.93 17.43
N LYS A 81 8.19 22.83 16.52
CA LYS A 81 6.76 22.79 16.84
C LYS A 81 6.24 21.36 17.07
N VAL A 82 6.96 20.30 16.66
CA VAL A 82 6.50 18.89 16.79
C VAL A 82 6.89 18.24 18.12
N GLY A 83 7.74 18.86 18.95
CA GLY A 83 7.90 18.53 20.38
C GLY A 83 8.42 17.13 20.74
N GLU A 84 8.58 16.21 19.78
CA GLU A 84 9.19 14.89 19.99
C GLU A 84 10.42 14.74 19.11
N ARG A 85 11.50 14.22 19.71
CA ARG A 85 12.77 13.94 19.04
C ARG A 85 12.51 13.11 17.77
N THR A 86 13.12 13.56 16.68
CA THR A 86 13.29 12.88 15.39
C THR A 86 13.37 11.36 15.52
N GLY A 87 12.52 10.64 14.78
CA GLY A 87 12.58 9.18 14.63
C GLY A 87 11.48 8.36 15.31
N ASN A 88 10.53 8.99 16.04
CA ASN A 88 9.36 8.29 16.55
C ASN A 88 8.17 8.43 15.60
N ILE A 89 7.49 7.32 15.31
CA ILE A 89 6.20 7.31 14.61
C ILE A 89 5.24 8.19 15.42
N SER A 90 4.73 9.28 14.83
CA SER A 90 3.58 9.98 15.39
C SER A 90 2.33 9.18 15.02
N PRO A 91 1.61 8.61 16.00
CA PRO A 91 0.34 7.97 15.72
C PRO A 91 -0.66 8.99 15.16
N ILE A 92 -1.61 8.51 14.37
CA ILE A 92 -2.75 9.35 13.93
C ILE A 92 -3.46 9.92 15.15
N GLY A 93 -3.86 11.19 15.08
CA GLY A 93 -4.48 11.90 16.19
C GLY A 93 -3.48 12.39 17.27
N LYS A 94 -2.17 12.28 17.03
CA LYS A 94 -1.12 12.91 17.86
C LYS A 94 -0.23 13.85 17.02
N GLY A 95 0.50 14.75 17.69
CA GLY A 95 1.38 15.73 17.04
C GLY A 95 0.66 16.93 16.41
N VAL A 96 1.40 17.76 15.69
CA VAL A 96 0.93 19.03 15.09
C VAL A 96 -0.19 18.89 14.06
N LEU A 97 -0.35 17.70 13.47
CA LEU A 97 -1.41 17.41 12.51
C LEU A 97 -2.62 16.71 13.14
N ALA A 98 -2.59 16.37 14.44
CA ALA A 98 -3.65 15.66 15.15
C ALA A 98 -5.05 16.29 14.96
N GLN A 99 -5.12 17.62 15.04
CA GLN A 99 -6.38 18.36 14.90
C GLN A 99 -6.97 18.30 13.48
N TYR A 100 -6.14 18.00 12.47
CA TYR A 100 -6.52 17.88 11.07
C TYR A 100 -6.70 16.42 10.63
N LEU A 101 -6.11 15.47 11.37
CA LEU A 101 -6.15 14.03 11.12
C LEU A 101 -6.84 13.32 12.31
N LYS A 102 -8.16 13.55 12.45
CA LYS A 102 -8.90 13.07 13.62
C LYS A 102 -9.26 11.59 13.57
N GLU A 103 -9.41 10.99 12.39
CA GLU A 103 -9.79 9.58 12.24
C GLU A 103 -9.45 9.14 10.81
N THR A 104 -8.33 8.44 10.63
CA THR A 104 -8.05 7.73 9.38
C THR A 104 -7.58 6.33 9.73
N ASN A 105 -8.39 5.29 9.52
CA ASN A 105 -8.06 3.89 9.81
C ASN A 105 -7.09 3.24 8.81
N ILE A 106 -6.23 4.01 8.15
CA ILE A 106 -5.76 3.64 6.81
C ILE A 106 -4.22 3.59 6.69
N ILE A 107 -3.50 4.27 7.60
CA ILE A 107 -2.06 4.10 7.85
C ILE A 107 -1.82 4.01 9.37
N ASP A 108 -0.74 3.37 9.82
CA ASP A 108 -0.45 3.20 11.25
C ASP A 108 0.07 4.49 11.91
N GLY A 109 0.51 5.47 11.11
CA GLY A 109 1.02 6.74 11.58
C GLY A 109 1.77 7.54 10.50
N TYR A 110 2.35 8.66 10.91
CA TYR A 110 3.22 9.47 10.06
C TYR A 110 4.50 9.86 10.80
N ILE A 111 5.55 10.15 10.03
CA ILE A 111 6.80 10.73 10.52
C ILE A 111 7.02 12.05 9.78
N ILE A 112 7.34 13.11 10.52
CA ILE A 112 7.74 14.39 9.93
C ILE A 112 9.26 14.47 9.97
N GLU A 113 9.86 14.69 8.82
CA GLU A 113 11.29 14.94 8.60
C GLU A 113 11.49 16.31 7.93
N HIS A 114 12.63 16.96 8.14
CA HIS A 114 12.95 18.32 7.70
C HIS A 114 14.40 18.38 7.26
N LYS A 115 14.70 19.32 6.37
CA LYS A 115 16.07 19.66 6.02
C LYS A 115 16.95 19.93 7.24
N GLY A 116 17.95 19.08 7.46
CA GLY A 116 18.91 19.19 8.57
C GLY A 116 18.62 18.36 9.83
N SER A 117 17.56 17.55 9.88
CA SER A 117 17.38 16.61 11.00
C SER A 117 18.41 15.48 11.02
N PHE A 118 18.57 14.83 12.18
CA PHE A 118 19.43 13.65 12.31
C PHE A 118 18.99 12.63 11.24
N HIS A 119 19.93 12.22 10.39
CA HIS A 119 19.77 11.49 9.12
C HIS A 119 19.56 12.30 7.84
N TRP A 120 19.03 13.55 7.84
CA TRP A 120 18.91 14.38 6.61
C TRP A 120 20.23 14.47 5.83
N GLY A 121 21.36 14.61 6.54
CA GLY A 121 22.71 14.61 5.97
C GLY A 121 23.32 13.22 5.72
N ASP A 122 22.75 12.15 6.28
CA ASP A 122 23.13 10.77 5.96
C ASP A 122 22.43 10.29 4.66
N TYR A 123 21.39 10.99 4.17
CA TYR A 123 20.71 10.69 2.90
C TYR A 123 21.48 11.17 1.64
N VAL A 124 22.62 11.86 1.81
CA VAL A 124 23.66 12.07 0.80
C VAL A 124 24.99 12.34 1.52
N GLY A 125 25.52 11.33 2.18
CA GLY A 125 26.83 11.41 2.83
C GLY A 125 27.94 10.86 1.93
N ASP A 126 28.98 11.66 1.65
CA ASP A 126 30.27 11.16 1.17
C ASP A 126 30.97 10.45 2.35
N GLY A 127 30.70 9.15 2.50
CA GLY A 127 31.49 8.28 3.36
C GLY A 127 32.83 7.94 2.68
N PRO A 128 33.80 7.36 3.40
CA PRO A 128 35.10 6.94 2.85
C PRO A 128 35.01 5.92 1.68
N ASN A 129 33.79 5.45 1.36
CA ASN A 129 33.45 4.56 0.25
C ASN A 129 32.48 5.16 -0.78
N GLY A 130 32.35 6.49 -0.85
CA GLY A 130 31.55 7.23 -1.84
C GLY A 130 30.13 7.63 -1.36
N ARG A 131 29.41 8.37 -2.21
CA ARG A 131 28.06 8.91 -1.94
C ARG A 131 27.07 7.81 -1.56
N HIS A 132 26.49 7.88 -0.37
CA HIS A 132 25.37 7.06 0.04
C HIS A 132 24.09 7.89 0.03
N SER A 133 23.22 7.62 -0.95
CA SER A 133 21.84 8.03 -0.84
C SER A 133 21.11 6.98 -0.01
N PHE A 134 20.31 7.40 0.96
CA PHE A 134 19.27 6.55 1.54
C PHE A 134 17.92 7.02 1.00
N THR A 135 16.94 6.15 0.97
CA THR A 135 15.58 6.45 0.56
C THR A 135 14.69 6.49 1.81
N PRO A 136 13.54 7.18 1.79
CA PRO A 136 12.54 7.04 2.85
C PRO A 136 12.23 5.55 2.96
N MET A 137 12.65 4.94 4.07
CA MET A 137 12.71 3.50 4.19
C MET A 137 11.48 3.02 4.95
N THR A 138 10.61 2.31 4.26
CA THR A 138 9.43 1.68 4.85
C THR A 138 9.72 0.30 5.44
N ASN A 139 10.92 -0.25 5.26
CA ASN A 139 11.33 -1.52 5.87
C ASN A 139 12.88 -1.60 5.98
N TYR A 140 13.44 -1.63 7.20
CA TYR A 140 14.89 -1.84 7.41
C TYR A 140 15.16 -3.29 7.82
N SER A 141 15.64 -4.09 6.86
CA SER A 141 16.00 -5.49 7.07
C SER A 141 17.42 -5.61 7.66
N ASN A 142 17.61 -5.25 8.93
CA ASN A 142 18.82 -5.63 9.68
C ASN A 142 18.46 -6.25 11.03
N GLY A 143 17.55 -7.23 11.02
CA GLY A 143 17.21 -8.05 12.18
C GLY A 143 16.18 -7.46 13.15
N SER A 144 15.59 -6.31 12.87
CA SER A 144 14.46 -5.75 13.65
C SER A 144 13.22 -5.60 12.78
N GLU A 145 12.19 -6.39 13.06
CA GLU A 145 10.85 -6.47 12.43
C GLU A 145 9.99 -5.18 12.48
N LYS A 146 10.58 -3.98 12.48
CA LYS A 146 9.78 -2.75 12.41
C LYS A 146 9.44 -2.46 10.95
N SER A 147 8.34 -3.08 10.50
CA SER A 147 7.70 -2.77 9.23
C SER A 147 7.06 -1.39 9.34
N TYR A 148 7.57 -0.44 8.57
CA TYR A 148 7.06 0.91 8.38
C TYR A 148 6.28 1.01 7.06
N GLU A 149 5.77 -0.12 6.54
CA GLU A 149 5.07 -0.20 5.24
C GLU A 149 3.73 0.54 5.21
N ASN A 150 3.15 0.76 6.39
CA ASN A 150 1.90 1.49 6.58
C ASN A 150 2.13 2.85 7.23
N ILE A 151 3.28 3.51 7.06
CA ILE A 151 3.48 4.89 7.55
C ILE A 151 3.77 5.85 6.41
N ALA A 152 3.33 7.10 6.59
CA ALA A 152 3.66 8.20 5.69
C ALA A 152 4.89 8.97 6.19
N PHE A 153 5.87 9.20 5.32
CA PHE A 153 7.02 10.06 5.58
C PHE A 153 6.76 11.44 4.99
N ILE A 154 6.58 12.45 5.83
CA ILE A 154 6.34 13.84 5.44
C ILE A 154 7.69 14.56 5.53
N MET A 155 8.29 14.88 4.39
CA MET A 155 9.59 15.55 4.30
C MET A 155 9.42 17.03 3.95
N ILE A 156 9.81 17.91 4.86
CA ILE A 156 9.79 19.36 4.69
C ILE A 156 11.12 19.83 4.09
N GLY A 157 11.04 20.64 3.05
CA GLY A 157 12.19 21.05 2.27
C GLY A 157 12.59 20.02 1.21
N ALA A 158 11.72 19.08 0.86
CA ALA A 158 11.93 18.10 -0.20
C ALA A 158 10.84 18.17 -1.27
N LYS A 159 11.20 17.76 -2.48
CA LYS A 159 10.30 17.49 -3.60
C LYS A 159 10.45 16.05 -4.09
N CYS A 160 9.47 15.60 -4.85
CA CYS A 160 9.50 14.29 -5.48
C CYS A 160 10.54 14.21 -6.59
N THR A 161 11.13 13.03 -6.76
CA THR A 161 11.98 12.73 -7.92
C THR A 161 11.63 11.37 -8.49
N ASN A 162 12.02 11.14 -9.75
CA ASN A 162 11.96 9.82 -10.38
C ASN A 162 13.25 9.02 -10.16
N LYS A 163 14.19 9.54 -9.36
CA LYS A 163 15.45 8.85 -9.09
C LYS A 163 15.18 7.76 -8.06
N ASN A 164 15.54 6.54 -8.42
CA ASN A 164 15.52 5.41 -7.51
C ASN A 164 16.92 5.10 -7.03
N ASN A 165 17.02 4.58 -5.81
CA ASN A 165 18.27 4.08 -5.28
C ASN A 165 18.54 2.67 -5.78
N GLU A 166 19.56 2.52 -6.61
CA GLU A 166 19.91 1.22 -7.22
C GLU A 166 20.42 0.20 -6.18
N LYS A 167 20.97 0.66 -5.06
CA LYS A 167 21.55 -0.20 -4.02
C LYS A 167 20.53 -0.61 -2.95
N TRP A 168 19.66 0.32 -2.55
CA TRP A 168 18.75 0.17 -1.41
C TRP A 168 17.26 0.18 -1.79
N GLY A 169 16.94 0.47 -3.06
CA GLY A 169 15.55 0.59 -3.53
C GLY A 169 14.84 1.85 -3.03
N GLY A 170 13.78 2.23 -3.73
CA GLY A 170 12.93 3.38 -3.37
C GLY A 170 13.35 4.72 -3.96
N LEU A 171 12.47 5.71 -3.82
CA LEU A 171 12.58 7.05 -4.36
C LEU A 171 13.53 7.90 -3.52
N ILE A 172 14.37 8.69 -4.18
CA ILE A 172 15.29 9.62 -3.55
C ILE A 172 14.62 11.01 -3.52
N PRO A 173 14.47 11.67 -2.36
CA PRO A 173 14.01 13.05 -2.31
C PRO A 173 15.05 13.99 -2.93
N GLU A 174 14.60 15.08 -3.55
CA GLU A 174 15.47 16.19 -3.92
C GLU A 174 15.18 17.38 -3.02
N GLU A 175 16.22 18.06 -2.58
CA GLU A 175 16.08 19.23 -1.73
C GLU A 175 15.41 20.37 -2.49
N LYS A 176 14.40 20.97 -1.86
CA LYS A 176 13.74 22.19 -2.33
C LYS A 176 13.10 22.90 -1.16
N GLU A 177 13.69 24.03 -0.77
CA GLU A 177 13.16 24.87 0.30
C GLU A 177 11.73 25.34 0.00
N GLY A 178 10.90 25.42 1.04
CA GLY A 178 9.52 25.85 0.91
C GLY A 178 8.60 24.87 0.18
N SER A 179 9.02 23.61 0.01
CA SER A 179 8.16 22.52 -0.46
C SER A 179 8.06 21.41 0.57
N VAL A 180 7.02 20.58 0.46
CA VAL A 180 6.87 19.37 1.26
C VAL A 180 6.59 18.21 0.33
N ALA A 181 7.23 17.07 0.58
CA ALA A 181 7.02 15.83 -0.13
C ALA A 181 6.57 14.74 0.84
N ILE A 182 5.52 14.01 0.47
CA ILE A 182 5.03 12.83 1.17
C ILE A 182 5.56 11.61 0.45
N PHE A 183 6.22 10.73 1.17
CA PHE A 183 6.72 9.45 0.68
C PHE A 183 6.00 8.29 1.37
N GLY A 184 5.73 7.23 0.62
CA GLY A 184 5.07 6.05 1.14
C GLY A 184 5.28 4.80 0.29
N TYR A 185 4.70 3.70 0.74
CA TYR A 185 4.82 2.40 0.09
C TYR A 185 3.48 1.87 -0.44
N LEU A 186 3.50 1.45 -1.70
CA LEU A 186 2.44 0.73 -2.38
C LEU A 186 2.88 -0.72 -2.59
N GLU A 187 1.98 -1.67 -2.36
CA GLU A 187 2.30 -3.09 -2.47
C GLU A 187 2.67 -3.47 -3.91
N GLY A 188 3.73 -4.27 -4.06
CA GLY A 188 4.12 -4.88 -5.32
C GLY A 188 5.05 -4.03 -6.20
N LEU A 189 5.62 -2.95 -5.68
CA LEU A 189 6.60 -2.10 -6.37
C LEU A 189 7.79 -1.81 -5.45
N GLY A 190 9.00 -1.63 -6.00
CA GLY A 190 10.14 -1.10 -5.24
C GLY A 190 10.87 -2.05 -4.27
N ASP A 191 10.72 -3.37 -4.43
CA ASP A 191 11.48 -4.35 -3.64
C ASP A 191 12.97 -4.37 -4.08
N SER A 192 13.90 -4.13 -3.14
CA SER A 192 15.34 -4.32 -3.34
C SER A 192 15.89 -5.45 -2.45
N ARG A 193 17.14 -5.87 -2.70
CA ARG A 193 17.80 -6.94 -1.93
C ARG A 193 17.93 -6.65 -0.43
N TYR A 194 17.89 -5.39 -0.02
CA TYR A 194 18.24 -4.97 1.35
C TYR A 194 17.14 -4.15 2.04
N SER A 195 16.16 -3.64 1.30
CA SER A 195 15.09 -2.79 1.83
C SER A 195 13.92 -2.64 0.86
N ARG A 196 12.73 -2.39 1.43
CA ARG A 196 11.58 -1.82 0.72
C ARG A 196 11.59 -0.32 0.97
N GLY A 197 12.14 0.43 0.01
CA GLY A 197 12.07 1.88 0.02
C GLY A 197 10.71 2.38 -0.45
N ALA A 198 10.38 3.62 -0.09
CA ALA A 198 9.18 4.30 -0.57
C ALA A 198 9.15 4.31 -2.10
N ASN A 199 8.02 3.95 -2.68
CA ASN A 199 7.82 3.83 -4.13
C ASN A 199 6.71 4.76 -4.65
N TYR A 200 6.15 5.55 -3.74
CA TYR A 200 5.16 6.58 -4.00
C TYR A 200 5.66 7.89 -3.42
N CYS A 201 5.48 8.97 -4.17
CA CYS A 201 5.76 10.32 -3.72
C CYS A 201 4.68 11.29 -4.21
N GLN A 202 4.31 12.24 -3.36
CA GLN A 202 3.45 13.38 -3.68
C GLN A 202 4.01 14.65 -3.04
N ASP A 203 4.29 15.68 -3.84
CA ASP A 203 4.84 16.96 -3.37
C ASP A 203 3.91 18.15 -3.66
N PHE A 204 4.15 19.26 -2.94
CA PHE A 204 3.40 20.52 -3.06
C PHE A 204 4.14 21.73 -2.47
#